data_AF-A0A3B4F0Z5-F1
#
_entry.id   AF-A0A3B4F0Z5-F1
#
_cell.length_a   1.000
_cell.length_b   1.000
_cell.length_c   1.000
_cell.angle_alpha   90.00
_cell.angle_beta   90.00
_cell.angle_gamma   90.00
#
_symmetry.space_group_name_H-M   'P 1'
#
loop_
_entity.id
_entity.type
_entity.pdbx_description
1 polymer ?
#
loop_
_entity_poly.entity_id
_entity_poly.type
_entity_poly.pdbx_seq_one_letter_code
_entity_poly.pdbx_strand_id
1 'polypeptide(L)'
;PILSETENLSSGFITIFLQHHVCRSCLVKYLEENNTCPTCRIVIHQSHPLQYIGHDRTMQDIVYKLVPGLQEAEIKKQREFYQKLGMEVPGDIKGELCNMKTHLDQRNGDAKSEDTANKEAGEEKPEEDNDYHRSDEQVSICLECNSSKLRGLKRKWIRCSAQATVLHLKKFIAKKLNLTSFNELDILCNEEILGKDHTLKFVVVTRWRFKKSPLLLHYRPKMDLL
;
A
#
# COMPACT_ATOMS: atom_id res chain seq x y z
N PRO A 1 -36.44 -26.19 34.94
CA PRO A 1 -36.81 -25.05 34.07
C PRO A 1 -35.86 -24.94 32.86
N ILE A 2 -36.21 -25.71 31.80
CA ILE A 2 -36.14 -25.35 30.37
C ILE A 2 -34.76 -24.79 29.92
N LEU A 3 -33.77 -25.57 29.48
CA LEU A 3 -33.64 -26.36 28.24
C LEU A 3 -34.21 -25.74 26.95
N SER A 4 -33.29 -25.56 26.01
CA SER A 4 -33.36 -25.80 24.55
C SER A 4 -33.65 -24.66 23.57
N GLU A 5 -32.92 -24.79 22.44
CA GLU A 5 -33.14 -24.28 21.08
C GLU A 5 -32.37 -22.99 20.72
N THR A 6 -31.15 -23.08 20.18
CA THR A 6 -30.76 -23.42 18.78
C THR A 6 -31.28 -22.46 17.73
N GLU A 7 -30.39 -21.60 17.23
CA GLU A 7 -30.37 -21.25 15.80
C GLU A 7 -28.92 -21.22 15.31
N ASN A 8 -28.57 -22.25 14.54
CA ASN A 8 -27.52 -22.20 13.54
C ASN A 8 -27.97 -21.23 12.44
N LEU A 9 -27.16 -20.24 12.08
CA LEU A 9 -27.07 -19.83 10.68
C LEU A 9 -25.65 -19.37 10.35
N SER A 10 -25.18 -19.92 9.24
CA SER A 10 -24.01 -19.50 8.49
C SER A 10 -24.09 -18.03 8.11
N SER A 11 -22.93 -17.50 7.70
CA SER A 11 -22.72 -16.21 7.03
C SER A 11 -22.24 -15.07 7.93
N GLY A 12 -21.12 -14.46 7.51
CA GLY A 12 -20.93 -13.03 7.71
C GLY A 12 -19.74 -12.64 8.58
N PHE A 13 -18.66 -12.26 7.90
CA PHE A 13 -17.81 -11.12 8.27
C PHE A 13 -17.23 -11.14 9.70
N ILE A 14 -16.14 -11.88 9.91
CA ILE A 14 -15.21 -11.55 11.01
C ILE A 14 -14.46 -10.27 10.63
N THR A 15 -15.14 -9.15 10.86
CA THR A 15 -14.64 -7.79 10.76
C THR A 15 -13.89 -7.48 12.05
N ILE A 16 -12.65 -7.95 12.16
CA ILE A 16 -11.75 -7.47 13.22
C ILE A 16 -10.95 -6.30 12.65
N PHE A 17 -11.62 -5.15 12.52
CA PHE A 17 -10.94 -3.84 12.47
C PHE A 17 -10.40 -3.55 13.87
N LEU A 18 -9.24 -4.12 14.22
CA LEU A 18 -8.51 -3.67 15.38
C LEU A 18 -7.51 -2.62 14.93
N GLN A 19 -7.86 -1.35 15.14
CA GLN A 19 -6.95 -0.21 15.06
C GLN A 19 -5.98 -0.22 16.27
N HIS A 20 -5.38 -1.37 16.58
CA HIS A 20 -4.38 -1.50 17.63
C HIS A 20 -3.01 -1.67 17.00
N HIS A 21 -2.11 -0.74 17.29
CA HIS A 21 -0.76 -0.76 16.76
C HIS A 21 0.15 -1.51 17.71
N VAL A 22 0.61 -2.69 17.28
CA VAL A 22 1.56 -3.53 18.02
C VAL A 22 2.73 -3.86 17.10
N CYS A 23 3.94 -3.93 17.66
CA CYS A 23 5.12 -4.28 16.89
C CYS A 23 5.02 -5.74 16.38
N ARG A 24 5.47 -6.02 15.15
CA ARG A 24 5.33 -7.37 14.54
C ARG A 24 6.01 -8.44 15.40
N SER A 25 7.24 -8.20 15.85
CA SER A 25 7.98 -9.15 16.68
C SER A 25 7.32 -9.38 18.03
N CYS A 26 6.75 -8.34 18.65
CA CYS A 26 6.00 -8.41 19.90
C CYS A 26 4.74 -9.27 19.74
N LEU A 27 4.00 -9.02 18.65
CA LEU A 27 2.74 -9.70 18.36
C LEU A 27 2.97 -11.16 18.01
N VAL A 28 3.94 -11.46 17.15
CA VAL A 28 4.31 -12.85 16.78
C VAL A 28 4.67 -13.64 18.04
N LYS A 29 5.51 -13.09 18.91
CA LYS A 29 5.92 -13.74 20.17
C LYS A 29 4.75 -14.00 21.11
N TYR A 30 3.82 -13.04 21.24
CA TYR A 30 2.61 -13.22 22.05
C TYR A 30 1.71 -14.33 21.50
N LEU A 31 1.61 -14.41 20.17
CA LEU A 31 0.75 -15.38 19.48
C LEU A 31 1.33 -16.80 19.41
N GLU A 32 2.56 -17.02 19.89
CA GLU A 32 3.12 -18.36 20.11
C GLU A 32 2.33 -19.12 21.20
N GLU A 33 1.82 -18.39 22.20
CA GLU A 33 1.13 -18.96 23.37
C GLU A 33 -0.36 -18.57 23.44
N ASN A 34 -0.79 -17.60 22.64
CA ASN A 34 -2.13 -17.02 22.72
C ASN A 34 -2.76 -16.90 21.32
N ASN A 35 -4.09 -16.97 21.24
CA ASN A 35 -4.84 -16.76 19.99
C ASN A 35 -5.75 -15.51 20.03
N THR A 36 -5.51 -14.63 21.01
CA THR A 36 -6.29 -13.42 21.26
C THR A 36 -5.50 -12.16 20.92
N CYS A 37 -6.17 -11.03 20.76
CA CYS A 37 -5.51 -9.73 20.67
C CYS A 37 -4.97 -9.32 22.05
N PRO A 38 -3.71 -8.89 22.19
CA PRO A 38 -3.16 -8.46 23.48
C PRO A 38 -3.84 -7.20 24.04
N THR A 39 -4.48 -6.39 23.19
CA THR A 39 -5.14 -5.13 23.60
C THR A 39 -6.59 -5.33 24.01
N CYS A 40 -7.39 -6.02 23.19
CA CYS A 40 -8.84 -6.15 23.41
C CYS A 40 -9.30 -7.58 23.76
N ARG A 41 -8.39 -8.55 23.78
CA ARG A 41 -8.63 -9.95 24.15
C ARG A 41 -9.65 -10.70 23.27
N ILE A 42 -10.03 -10.14 22.13
CA ILE A 42 -10.86 -10.81 21.12
C ILE A 42 -10.02 -11.89 20.43
N VAL A 43 -10.60 -13.06 20.19
CA VAL A 43 -9.95 -14.16 19.46
C VAL A 43 -9.70 -13.71 18.02
N ILE A 44 -8.43 -13.79 17.58
CA ILE A 44 -8.03 -13.40 16.22
C ILE A 44 -8.41 -14.50 15.24
N HIS A 45 -8.09 -15.75 15.59
CA HIS A 45 -8.45 -16.94 14.83
C HIS A 45 -8.32 -18.19 15.71
N GLN A 46 -9.05 -19.27 15.39
CA GLN A 46 -9.06 -20.50 16.19
C GLN A 46 -7.74 -21.30 16.11
N SER A 47 -7.17 -21.46 14.91
CA SER A 47 -5.95 -22.27 14.69
C SER A 47 -4.74 -21.53 14.09
N HIS A 48 -4.97 -20.55 13.19
CA HIS A 48 -3.92 -19.73 12.55
C HIS A 48 -4.06 -18.23 12.88
N PRO A 49 -3.57 -17.77 14.04
CA PRO A 49 -3.70 -16.37 14.47
C PRO A 49 -3.07 -15.36 13.50
N LEU A 50 -2.00 -15.76 12.79
CA LEU A 50 -1.26 -14.88 11.88
C LEU A 50 -1.97 -14.62 10.54
N GLN A 51 -2.90 -15.49 10.13
CA GLN A 51 -3.51 -15.46 8.79
C GLN A 51 -4.31 -14.18 8.52
N TYR A 52 -4.95 -13.62 9.55
CA TYR A 52 -5.80 -12.44 9.42
C TYR A 52 -5.13 -11.13 9.89
N ILE A 53 -3.82 -11.17 10.16
CA ILE A 53 -3.07 -10.02 10.67
C ILE A 53 -2.34 -9.33 9.54
N GLY A 54 -2.77 -8.11 9.20
CA GLY A 54 -2.12 -7.26 8.22
C GLY A 54 -1.14 -6.25 8.82
N HIS A 55 -0.16 -5.82 8.02
CA HIS A 55 0.70 -4.70 8.38
C HIS A 55 -0.04 -3.35 8.24
N ASP A 56 0.08 -2.49 9.26
CA ASP A 56 -0.27 -1.08 9.09
C ASP A 56 0.92 -0.31 8.48
N ARG A 57 0.93 -0.22 7.15
CA ARG A 57 1.96 0.49 6.40
C ARG A 57 2.02 1.97 6.73
N THR A 58 0.88 2.60 7.05
CA THR A 58 0.84 4.04 7.34
C THR A 58 1.54 4.31 8.67
N MET A 59 1.23 3.52 9.69
CA MET A 59 1.89 3.64 10.99
C MET A 59 3.35 3.25 10.91
N GLN A 60 3.70 2.22 10.15
CA GLN A 60 5.10 1.86 9.90
C GLN A 60 5.89 3.05 9.30
N ASP A 61 5.33 3.71 8.29
CA ASP A 61 5.97 4.87 7.65
C ASP A 61 6.07 6.08 8.58
N ILE A 62 5.06 6.31 9.43
CA ILE A 62 5.12 7.35 10.46
C ILE A 62 6.26 7.04 11.42
N VAL A 63 6.33 5.81 11.93
CA VAL A 63 7.36 5.38 12.88
C VAL A 63 8.76 5.49 12.27
N TYR A 64 8.96 5.06 11.02
CA TYR A 64 10.24 5.19 10.32
C TYR A 64 10.65 6.64 10.05
N LYS A 65 9.70 7.55 9.83
CA LYS A 65 10.01 8.99 9.69
C LYS A 65 10.28 9.68 11.02
N LEU A 66 9.68 9.20 12.11
CA LEU A 66 9.84 9.80 13.44
C LEU A 66 11.06 9.28 14.19
N VAL A 67 11.45 8.02 14.00
CA VAL A 67 12.56 7.38 14.72
C VAL A 67 13.77 7.22 13.79
N PRO A 68 14.82 8.04 13.95
CA PRO A 68 16.00 7.97 13.09
C PRO A 68 16.73 6.62 13.18
N GLY A 69 17.19 6.10 12.04
CA GLY A 69 17.98 4.87 11.97
C GLY A 69 17.19 3.56 12.18
N LEU A 70 15.90 3.63 12.51
CA LEU A 70 15.08 2.45 12.78
C LEU A 70 14.84 1.62 11.52
N GLN A 71 14.54 2.27 10.41
CA GLN A 71 14.28 1.59 9.13
C GLN A 71 15.54 0.86 8.64
N GLU A 72 16.69 1.53 8.68
CA GLU A 72 17.98 0.96 8.31
C GLU A 72 18.38 -0.21 9.21
N ALA A 73 18.14 -0.09 10.52
CA ALA A 73 18.41 -1.16 11.47
C ALA A 73 17.53 -2.40 11.20
N GLU A 74 16.26 -2.22 10.86
CA GLU A 74 15.35 -3.32 10.55
C GLU A 74 15.73 -4.03 9.24
N ILE A 75 16.05 -3.25 8.19
CA ILE A 75 16.54 -3.80 6.91
C ILE A 75 17.84 -4.58 7.12
N LYS A 76 18.77 -4.05 7.93
CA LYS A 76 20.03 -4.72 8.23
C LYS A 76 19.80 -6.06 8.94
N LYS A 77 18.94 -6.10 9.96
CA LYS A 77 18.57 -7.34 10.66
C LYS A 77 17.94 -8.37 9.71
N GLN A 78 17.07 -7.92 8.82
CA GLN A 78 16.44 -8.79 7.82
C GLN A 78 17.50 -9.40 6.89
N ARG A 79 18.40 -8.59 6.33
CA ARG A 79 19.48 -9.10 5.47
C ARG A 79 20.38 -10.09 6.20
N GLU A 80 20.79 -9.77 7.43
CA GLU A 80 21.62 -10.66 8.25
C GLU A 80 20.91 -11.99 8.55
N PHE A 81 19.59 -11.99 8.74
CA PHE A 81 18.80 -13.20 8.96
C PHE A 81 18.79 -14.10 7.73
N TYR A 82 18.46 -13.56 6.54
CA TYR A 82 18.42 -14.34 5.31
C TYR A 82 19.82 -14.79 4.87
N GLN A 83 20.85 -13.94 5.05
CA GLN A 83 22.23 -14.31 4.78
C GLN A 83 22.70 -15.49 5.63
N LYS A 84 22.35 -15.51 6.93
CA LYS A 84 22.66 -16.65 7.82
C LYS A 84 21.98 -17.95 7.42
N LEU A 85 20.83 -17.86 6.76
CA LEU A 85 20.09 -19.01 6.25
C LEU A 85 20.51 -19.41 4.82
N GLY A 86 21.41 -18.65 4.18
CA GLY A 86 21.79 -18.87 2.79
C GLY A 86 20.65 -18.63 1.79
N MET A 87 19.66 -17.82 2.18
CA MET A 87 18.45 -17.55 1.40
C MET A 87 18.47 -16.15 0.81
N GLU A 88 17.80 -15.97 -0.33
CA GLU A 88 17.55 -14.64 -0.89
C GLU A 88 16.51 -13.90 -0.04
N VAL A 89 16.69 -12.57 0.10
CA VAL A 89 15.75 -11.72 0.85
C VAL A 89 14.48 -11.52 0.01
N PRO A 90 13.29 -11.92 0.49
CA PRO A 90 12.04 -11.68 -0.21
C PRO A 90 11.75 -10.17 -0.32
N GLY A 91 11.47 -9.69 -1.53
CA GLY A 91 11.02 -8.31 -1.78
C GLY A 91 12.10 -7.32 -2.25
N ASP A 92 13.36 -7.73 -2.40
CA ASP A 92 14.45 -6.83 -2.87
C ASP A 92 14.42 -6.51 -4.39
N ILE A 93 13.40 -6.96 -5.14
CA ILE A 93 13.19 -6.59 -6.55
C ILE A 93 12.07 -5.56 -6.68
N LYS A 94 12.34 -4.30 -6.28
CA LYS A 94 11.83 -3.04 -6.88
C LYS A 94 12.25 -1.84 -6.03
N GLY A 95 13.48 -1.40 -6.23
CA GLY A 95 14.03 -0.21 -5.59
C GLY A 95 15.25 0.31 -6.34
N GLU A 96 15.14 0.47 -7.66
CA GLU A 96 16.21 1.14 -8.43
C GLU A 96 16.31 2.61 -8.06
N LEU A 97 17.55 2.94 -7.65
CA LEU A 97 18.25 4.23 -7.56
C LEU A 97 18.01 5.18 -6.37
N CYS A 98 19.01 5.18 -5.46
CA CYS A 98 20.01 6.27 -5.48
C CYS A 98 21.43 5.78 -5.10
N ASN A 99 22.41 6.31 -5.82
CA ASN A 99 23.84 5.96 -5.84
C ASN A 99 24.60 6.27 -4.53
N MET A 100 25.58 5.42 -4.21
CA MET A 100 26.95 5.91 -3.95
C MET A 100 27.96 4.90 -4.50
N LYS A 101 28.82 5.39 -5.40
CA LYS A 101 29.97 4.66 -5.94
C LYS A 101 30.99 4.47 -4.82
N THR A 102 31.58 3.28 -4.70
CA THR A 102 33.03 3.19 -4.52
C THR A 102 33.56 1.99 -5.29
N HIS A 103 34.57 2.31 -6.08
CA HIS A 103 35.28 1.53 -7.06
C HIS A 103 36.38 0.70 -6.38
N LEU A 104 36.48 -0.60 -6.70
CA LEU A 104 37.80 -1.23 -6.89
C LEU A 104 37.71 -2.51 -7.77
N ASP A 105 38.12 -2.30 -9.02
CA ASP A 105 38.80 -3.16 -10.00
C ASP A 105 39.02 -4.69 -9.86
N GLN A 106 38.65 -5.36 -10.96
CA GLN A 106 39.41 -6.30 -11.82
C GLN A 106 39.81 -7.71 -11.30
N ARG A 107 39.32 -8.78 -11.98
CA ARG A 107 40.00 -9.48 -13.12
C ARG A 107 39.27 -10.77 -13.54
N ASN A 108 39.23 -10.99 -14.87
CA ASN A 108 39.20 -12.23 -15.69
C ASN A 108 38.25 -13.39 -15.33
N GLY A 109 37.59 -14.13 -16.22
CA GLY A 109 37.61 -14.25 -17.68
C GLY A 109 36.97 -15.59 -18.09
N ASP A 110 36.20 -15.56 -19.18
CA ASP A 110 35.87 -16.65 -20.12
C ASP A 110 35.03 -17.91 -19.78
N ALA A 111 34.36 -18.36 -20.85
CA ALA A 111 33.80 -19.68 -21.18
C ALA A 111 32.30 -20.00 -20.95
N LYS A 112 31.73 -20.54 -22.04
CA LYS A 112 30.35 -20.86 -22.41
C LYS A 112 29.83 -22.18 -21.80
N SER A 113 28.51 -22.33 -21.67
CA SER A 113 27.74 -23.43 -22.31
C SER A 113 26.24 -23.38 -21.94
N GLU A 114 25.41 -23.51 -22.97
CA GLU A 114 23.97 -23.81 -22.91
C GLU A 114 23.72 -25.17 -22.24
N ASP A 115 22.62 -25.34 -21.50
CA ASP A 115 21.75 -26.50 -21.74
C ASP A 115 20.34 -26.33 -21.16
N THR A 116 19.37 -26.80 -21.93
CA THR A 116 17.94 -26.68 -21.71
C THR A 116 17.41 -28.07 -21.33
N ALA A 117 16.70 -28.23 -20.22
CA ALA A 117 15.90 -29.43 -19.98
C ALA A 117 14.72 -29.16 -19.03
N ASN A 118 13.55 -29.00 -19.63
CA ASN A 118 12.23 -29.03 -18.99
C ASN A 118 11.99 -30.35 -18.25
N LYS A 119 11.31 -30.28 -17.09
CA LYS A 119 10.34 -31.30 -16.65
C LYS A 119 9.24 -30.62 -15.81
N GLU A 120 8.07 -30.54 -16.42
CA GLU A 120 6.80 -30.10 -15.87
C GLU A 120 6.23 -31.17 -14.92
N ALA A 121 5.69 -30.75 -13.77
CA ALA A 121 4.57 -31.40 -13.08
C ALA A 121 4.11 -30.52 -11.90
N GLY A 122 2.85 -30.06 -11.94
CA GLY A 122 2.16 -29.46 -10.80
C GLY A 122 1.65 -28.05 -11.05
N GLU A 123 0.63 -27.89 -11.90
CA GLU A 123 -0.20 -26.68 -11.93
C GLU A 123 -1.03 -26.58 -10.64
N GLU A 124 -0.40 -26.13 -9.56
CA GLU A 124 -1.11 -25.49 -8.47
C GLU A 124 -1.21 -24.01 -8.83
N LYS A 125 -2.40 -23.56 -9.24
CA LYS A 125 -2.68 -22.14 -9.40
C LYS A 125 -2.22 -21.44 -8.11
N PRO A 126 -1.25 -20.52 -8.16
CA PRO A 126 -1.01 -19.68 -7.00
C PRO A 126 -2.32 -18.93 -6.79
N GLU A 127 -2.98 -19.19 -5.66
CA GLU A 127 -4.03 -18.32 -5.18
C GLU A 127 -3.46 -16.92 -5.27
N GLU A 128 -4.00 -16.10 -6.18
CA GLU A 128 -3.60 -14.71 -6.31
C GLU A 128 -3.73 -14.11 -4.92
N ASP A 129 -2.58 -13.89 -4.27
CA ASP A 129 -2.43 -13.09 -3.07
C ASP A 129 -2.94 -11.70 -3.45
N ASN A 130 -4.27 -11.56 -3.38
CA ASN A 130 -4.99 -10.36 -3.69
C ASN A 130 -4.70 -9.43 -2.52
N ASP A 131 -3.49 -8.89 -2.47
CA ASP A 131 -3.07 -7.91 -1.48
C ASP A 131 -3.85 -6.58 -1.63
N TYR A 132 -4.88 -6.54 -2.50
CA TYR A 132 -5.78 -5.40 -2.72
C TYR A 132 -5.01 -4.07 -2.83
N HIS A 133 -3.89 -4.09 -3.58
CA HIS A 133 -2.99 -2.95 -3.78
C HIS A 133 -2.33 -2.39 -2.51
N ARG A 134 -2.25 -3.13 -1.40
CA ARG A 134 -1.62 -2.65 -0.15
C ARG A 134 -0.10 -2.55 -0.25
N SER A 135 0.52 -3.37 -1.10
CA SER A 135 1.96 -3.31 -1.42
C SER A 135 2.28 -2.47 -2.65
N ASP A 136 1.27 -1.84 -3.26
CA ASP A 136 1.51 -0.95 -4.39
C ASP A 136 2.35 0.26 -4.00
N GLU A 137 3.15 0.73 -4.95
CA GLU A 137 3.79 2.04 -4.93
C GLU A 137 2.77 3.12 -4.54
N GLN A 138 3.08 3.93 -3.54
CA GLN A 138 2.16 4.95 -3.01
C GLN A 138 2.52 6.35 -3.52
N VAL A 139 1.52 7.14 -3.90
CA VAL A 139 1.69 8.53 -4.33
C VAL A 139 1.11 9.47 -3.27
N SER A 140 1.85 10.52 -2.92
CA SER A 140 1.37 11.61 -2.06
C SER A 140 0.83 12.75 -2.91
N ILE A 141 -0.40 13.18 -2.64
CA ILE A 141 -1.12 14.20 -3.41
C ILE A 141 -1.55 15.34 -2.49
N CYS A 142 -1.44 16.56 -2.98
CA CYS A 142 -2.06 17.75 -2.40
C CYS A 142 -3.22 18.23 -3.29
N LEU A 143 -4.42 18.34 -2.72
CA LEU A 143 -5.65 18.75 -3.41
C LEU A 143 -6.03 20.18 -3.04
N GLU A 144 -5.95 21.10 -4.00
CA GLU A 144 -6.29 22.52 -3.79
C GLU A 144 -7.54 22.92 -4.58
N CYS A 145 -8.41 23.73 -3.95
CA CYS A 145 -9.61 24.24 -4.62
C CYS A 145 -9.23 25.42 -5.49
N ASN A 146 -9.51 25.36 -6.79
CA ASN A 146 -9.29 26.46 -7.73
C ASN A 146 -10.60 27.23 -8.04
N SER A 147 -11.54 27.24 -7.09
CA SER A 147 -12.82 27.94 -7.24
C SER A 147 -13.35 28.46 -5.91
N SER A 148 -13.92 29.66 -5.92
CA SER A 148 -14.66 30.23 -4.79
C SER A 148 -16.04 29.59 -4.60
N LYS A 149 -16.54 28.85 -5.60
CA LYS A 149 -17.86 28.21 -5.56
C LYS A 149 -17.90 26.92 -4.73
N LEU A 150 -16.74 26.28 -4.51
CA LEU A 150 -16.63 25.05 -3.71
C LEU A 150 -15.89 25.32 -2.41
N ARG A 151 -16.35 24.65 -1.35
CA ARG A 151 -15.63 24.65 -0.08
C ARG A 151 -14.32 23.87 -0.21
N GLY A 152 -13.26 24.40 0.38
CA GLY A 152 -11.98 23.70 0.45
C GLY A 152 -12.05 22.46 1.34
N LEU A 153 -11.33 21.40 0.95
CA LEU A 153 -11.13 20.22 1.78
C LEU A 153 -10.34 20.58 3.05
N LYS A 154 -10.87 20.23 4.23
CA LYS A 154 -10.16 20.38 5.51
C LYS A 154 -8.83 19.60 5.54
N ARG A 155 -8.79 18.43 4.90
CA ARG A 155 -7.61 17.58 4.74
C ARG A 155 -7.25 17.50 3.26
N LYS A 156 -6.34 18.37 2.83
CA LYS A 156 -5.92 18.46 1.42
C LYS A 156 -4.85 17.45 1.01
N TRP A 157 -4.21 16.81 1.98
CA TRP A 157 -3.14 15.85 1.74
C TRP A 157 -3.70 14.44 1.80
N ILE A 158 -3.46 13.66 0.74
CA ILE A 158 -3.85 12.26 0.68
C ILE A 158 -2.68 11.42 0.18
N ARG A 159 -2.65 10.15 0.60
CA ARG A 159 -1.73 9.14 0.07
C ARG A 159 -2.53 7.91 -0.32
N CYS A 160 -2.28 7.40 -1.50
CA CYS A 160 -2.96 6.21 -2.04
C CYS A 160 -2.10 5.50 -3.09
N SER A 161 -2.51 4.31 -3.50
CA SER A 161 -1.82 3.53 -4.55
C SER A 161 -1.67 4.36 -5.84
N ALA A 162 -0.50 4.25 -6.47
CA ALA A 162 -0.21 4.83 -7.77
C ALA A 162 -1.13 4.31 -8.89
N GLN A 163 -1.78 3.15 -8.68
CA GLN A 163 -2.79 2.58 -9.57
C GLN A 163 -4.16 3.24 -9.45
N ALA A 164 -4.42 3.99 -8.36
CA ALA A 164 -5.65 4.76 -8.27
C ALA A 164 -5.74 5.73 -9.46
N THR A 165 -6.96 5.95 -9.94
CA THR A 165 -7.22 6.81 -11.10
C THR A 165 -7.82 8.15 -10.67
N VAL A 166 -7.81 9.11 -11.59
CA VAL A 166 -8.47 10.41 -11.41
C VAL A 166 -9.95 10.25 -11.09
N LEU A 167 -10.63 9.22 -11.62
CA LEU A 167 -12.01 8.89 -11.24
C LEU A 167 -12.16 8.61 -9.74
N HIS A 168 -11.23 7.87 -9.14
CA HIS A 168 -11.24 7.60 -7.70
C HIS A 168 -11.09 8.90 -6.90
N LEU A 169 -10.23 9.82 -7.35
CA LEU A 169 -10.11 11.15 -6.76
C LEU A 169 -11.40 11.97 -6.90
N LYS A 170 -12.02 11.99 -8.09
CA LYS A 170 -13.30 12.70 -8.31
C LYS A 170 -14.39 12.20 -7.36
N LYS A 171 -14.54 10.87 -7.24
CA LYS A 171 -15.47 10.24 -6.29
C LYS A 171 -15.16 10.59 -4.83
N PHE A 172 -13.88 10.58 -4.45
CA PHE A 172 -13.45 10.95 -3.11
C PHE A 172 -13.79 12.40 -2.76
N ILE A 173 -13.47 13.35 -3.65
CA ILE A 173 -13.74 14.77 -3.44
C ILE A 173 -15.25 15.01 -3.39
N ALA A 174 -16.02 14.45 -4.32
CA ALA A 174 -17.48 14.55 -4.33
C ALA A 174 -18.09 14.06 -3.00
N LYS A 175 -17.64 12.90 -2.50
CA LYS A 175 -18.09 12.36 -1.21
C LYS A 175 -17.68 13.23 -0.03
N LYS A 176 -16.48 13.82 -0.05
CA LYS A 176 -16.01 14.70 1.03
C LYS A 176 -16.69 16.06 1.06
N LEU A 177 -17.15 16.54 -0.09
CA LEU A 177 -17.86 17.81 -0.23
C LEU A 177 -19.39 17.64 -0.26
N ASN A 178 -19.91 16.41 -0.14
CA ASN A 178 -21.33 16.06 -0.24
C ASN A 178 -21.99 16.57 -1.53
N LEU A 179 -21.32 16.40 -2.67
CA LEU A 179 -21.88 16.75 -3.98
C LEU A 179 -22.82 15.64 -4.50
N THR A 180 -23.79 16.03 -5.32
CA THR A 180 -24.77 15.15 -5.97
C THR A 180 -24.14 14.19 -6.96
N SER A 181 -23.15 14.64 -7.73
CA SER A 181 -22.45 13.82 -8.72
C SER A 181 -20.97 14.16 -8.81
N PHE A 182 -20.13 13.13 -9.01
CA PHE A 182 -18.70 13.31 -9.28
C PHE A 182 -18.41 13.82 -10.71
N ASN A 183 -19.42 13.81 -11.60
CA ASN A 183 -19.30 14.33 -12.96
C ASN A 183 -19.25 15.86 -13.02
N GLU A 184 -19.69 16.53 -11.95
CA GLU A 184 -19.67 17.99 -11.82
C GLU A 184 -18.30 18.53 -11.38
N LEU A 185 -17.28 17.68 -11.30
CA LEU A 185 -15.93 18.04 -10.87
C LEU A 185 -14.91 17.77 -11.97
N ASP A 186 -14.00 18.72 -12.15
CA ASP A 186 -12.79 18.53 -12.92
C ASP A 186 -11.56 18.65 -12.02
N ILE A 187 -10.57 17.80 -12.32
CA ILE A 187 -9.27 17.76 -11.65
C ILE A 187 -8.23 18.15 -12.69
N LEU A 188 -7.38 19.08 -12.32
CA LEU A 188 -6.34 19.65 -13.15
C LEU A 188 -4.96 19.40 -12.56
N CYS A 189 -3.97 19.27 -13.42
CA CYS A 189 -2.55 19.25 -13.06
C CYS A 189 -1.83 20.23 -13.97
N ASN A 190 -1.19 21.27 -13.40
CA ASN A 190 -0.56 22.36 -14.16
C ASN A 190 -1.54 23.02 -15.16
N GLU A 191 -2.74 23.40 -14.72
CA GLU A 191 -3.81 24.00 -15.55
C GLU A 191 -4.40 23.11 -16.66
N GLU A 192 -3.95 21.85 -16.81
CA GLU A 192 -4.52 20.90 -17.76
C GLU A 192 -5.53 19.95 -17.10
N ILE A 193 -6.68 19.71 -17.73
CA ILE A 193 -7.70 18.77 -17.24
C ILE A 193 -7.20 17.33 -17.39
N LEU A 194 -7.33 16.55 -16.31
CA LEU A 194 -6.99 15.14 -16.31
C LEU A 194 -8.18 14.25 -16.69
N GLY A 195 -7.94 13.28 -17.58
CA GLY A 195 -8.91 12.27 -17.97
C GLY A 195 -9.24 11.31 -16.82
N LYS A 196 -10.50 10.83 -16.75
CA LYS A 196 -11.01 9.97 -15.66
C LYS A 196 -10.24 8.66 -15.51
N ASP A 197 -9.71 8.12 -16.62
CA ASP A 197 -9.04 6.82 -16.69
C ASP A 197 -7.51 6.93 -16.47
N HIS A 198 -6.98 8.15 -16.31
CA HIS A 198 -5.56 8.33 -16.01
C HIS A 198 -5.25 7.81 -14.60
N THR A 199 -4.26 6.91 -14.49
CA THR A 199 -3.69 6.49 -13.21
C THR A 199 -2.81 7.59 -12.62
N LEU A 200 -2.65 7.61 -11.30
CA LEU A 200 -1.77 8.56 -10.64
C LEU A 200 -0.31 8.37 -11.06
N LYS A 201 0.12 7.12 -11.27
CA LYS A 201 1.44 6.81 -11.83
C LYS A 201 1.66 7.50 -13.18
N PHE A 202 0.68 7.40 -14.08
CA PHE A 202 0.75 8.06 -15.37
C PHE A 202 0.85 9.58 -15.23
N VAL A 203 0.03 10.19 -14.36
CA VAL A 203 0.07 11.65 -14.12
C VAL A 203 1.43 12.08 -13.55
N VAL A 204 1.99 11.33 -12.60
CA VAL A 204 3.31 11.62 -12.03
C VAL A 204 4.40 11.57 -13.11
N VAL A 205 4.42 10.49 -13.90
CA VAL A 205 5.46 10.27 -14.92
C VAL A 205 5.36 11.27 -16.08
N THR A 206 4.15 11.65 -16.50
CA THR A 206 3.94 12.52 -17.66
C THR A 206 3.91 14.01 -17.32
N ARG A 207 3.39 14.40 -16.15
CA ARG A 207 3.14 15.81 -15.80
C ARG A 207 3.87 16.30 -14.54
N TRP A 208 4.49 15.39 -13.76
CA TRP A 208 5.15 15.73 -12.50
C TRP A 208 6.58 15.18 -12.35
N ARG A 209 7.19 14.69 -13.44
CA ARG A 209 8.47 13.95 -13.42
C ARG A 209 9.63 14.70 -12.78
N PHE A 210 9.72 16.01 -13.00
CA PHE A 210 10.82 16.85 -12.53
C PHE A 210 10.47 17.67 -11.29
N LYS A 211 9.30 17.44 -10.69
CA LYS A 211 8.82 18.17 -9.51
C LYS A 211 8.95 17.29 -8.28
N LYS A 212 9.27 17.92 -7.15
CA LYS A 212 9.30 17.22 -5.85
C LYS A 212 7.88 16.84 -5.44
N SER A 213 7.75 15.71 -4.75
CA SER A 213 6.52 15.30 -4.07
C SER A 213 6.09 16.38 -3.06
N PRO A 214 4.78 16.63 -2.85
CA PRO A 214 3.61 15.92 -3.38
C PRO A 214 3.25 16.25 -4.84
N LEU A 215 2.44 15.39 -5.47
CA LEU A 215 1.71 15.74 -6.69
C LEU A 215 0.63 16.79 -6.35
N LEU A 216 0.76 18.01 -6.87
CA LEU A 216 -0.24 19.06 -6.66
C LEU A 216 -1.33 18.96 -7.73
N LEU A 217 -2.57 18.79 -7.30
CA LEU A 217 -3.74 18.75 -8.17
C LEU A 217 -4.74 19.82 -7.73
N HIS A 218 -5.35 20.47 -8.71
CA HIS A 218 -6.39 21.47 -8.50
C HIS A 218 -7.75 20.90 -8.87
N TYR A 219 -8.76 21.09 -8.03
CA TYR A 219 -10.14 20.72 -8.37
C TYR A 219 -11.03 21.96 -8.49
N ARG A 220 -11.98 21.89 -9.41
CA ARG A 220 -12.99 22.94 -9.63
C ARG A 220 -14.31 22.33 -10.12
N PRO A 221 -15.44 23.05 -10.02
CA PRO A 221 -16.66 22.66 -10.70
C PRO A 221 -16.40 22.53 -12.20
N LYS A 222 -16.98 21.50 -12.81
CA LYS A 222 -17.05 21.36 -14.26
C LYS A 222 -17.76 22.58 -14.82
N MET A 223 -17.13 23.22 -15.80
CA MET A 223 -17.74 24.31 -16.54
C MET A 223 -18.45 23.68 -17.73
N ASP A 224 -19.78 23.78 -17.78
CA ASP A 224 -20.51 23.47 -18.99
C ASP A 224 -20.29 24.64 -19.96
N LEU A 225 -19.69 24.35 -21.13
CA LEU A 225 -19.63 25.30 -22.23
C LEU A 225 -21.06 25.43 -22.76
N LEU A 226 -21.69 26.56 -22.44
CA LEU A 226 -22.91 27.05 -23.08
C LEU A 226 -22.62 27.43 -24.55
#